data_AF-A0A920RWS6-F1
#
_entry.id   AF-A0A920RWS6-F1
#
_cell.length_a   1.000
_cell.length_b   1.000
_cell.length_c   1.000
_cell.angle_alpha   90.00
_cell.angle_beta   90.00
_cell.angle_gamma   90.00
#
_symmetry.space_group_name_H-M   'P 1'
#
loop_
_entity.id
_entity.type
_entity.pdbx_description
1 polymer ?
#
loop_
_entity_poly.entity_id
_entity_poly.type
_entity_poly.pdbx_seq_one_letter_code
_entity_poly.pdbx_strand_id
1 'polypeptide(L)' 'MFRGDRSRKQTLVDYGFRLPVALDNRPLRFDEWEMLSGQRIFVSATPGKYEKDKSEE' A
#
# COMPACT_ATOMS: atom_id res chain seq x y z
N MET A 1 -0.39 4.61 1.21
CA MET A 1 -1.79 4.14 1.22
C MET A 1 -2.12 3.23 2.41
N PHE A 2 -1.53 2.03 2.56
CA PHE A 2 -1.80 1.12 3.71
C PHE A 2 -1.68 1.78 5.11
N ARG A 3 -0.57 2.45 5.41
CA ARG A 3 -0.32 3.01 6.76
C ARG A 3 -1.35 4.09 7.16
N GLY A 4 -1.76 4.93 6.21
CA GLY A 4 -2.76 5.95 6.43
C GLY A 4 -4.17 5.37 6.65
N ASP A 5 -4.53 4.33 5.90
CA ASP A 5 -5.78 3.60 6.11
C ASP A 5 -5.81 2.92 7.49
N ARG A 6 -4.73 2.20 7.84
CA ARG A 6 -4.60 1.54 9.14
C ARG A 6 -4.72 2.52 10.30
N SER A 7 -4.05 3.67 10.23
CA SER A 7 -4.12 4.71 11.27
C SER A 7 -5.56 5.20 11.49
N ARG A 8 -6.26 5.59 10.42
CA ARG A 8 -7.66 6.06 10.53
C ARG A 8 -8.60 5.00 11.07
N LYS A 9 -8.45 3.75 10.61
CA LYS A 9 -9.31 2.65 11.06
C LYS A 9 -9.00 2.21 12.49
N GLN A 10 -7.74 2.30 12.91
CA GLN A 10 -7.36 2.01 14.29
C GLN A 10 -8.10 2.94 15.24
N THR A 11 -8.14 4.24 14.96
CA THR A 11 -8.95 5.20 15.73
C THR A 11 -10.42 4.77 15.82
N LEU A 12 -11.05 4.36 14.72
CA LEU A 12 -12.45 3.92 14.76
C LEU A 12 -12.66 2.65 15.60
N VAL A 13 -11.68 1.74 15.61
CA VAL A 13 -11.73 0.52 16.43
C VAL A 13 -11.50 0.84 17.90
N ASP A 14 -10.52 1.69 18.22
CA ASP A 14 -10.15 2.07 19.59
C ASP A 14 -11.31 2.76 20.33
N TYR A 15 -12.08 3.58 19.62
CA TYR A 15 -13.28 4.24 20.15
C TYR A 15 -14.58 3.44 19.95
N GLY A 16 -14.51 2.17 19.54
CA GLY A 16 -15.66 1.27 19.49
C GLY A 16 -16.64 1.51 18.34
N PHE A 17 -16.32 2.35 17.36
CA PHE A 17 -17.15 2.60 16.17
C PHE A 17 -17.10 1.47 15.15
N ARG A 18 -16.05 0.64 15.17
CA ARG A 18 -15.87 -0.49 14.26
C ARG A 18 -15.29 -1.69 15.02
N LEU A 19 -15.66 -2.89 14.57
CA LEU A 19 -15.05 -4.13 15.05
C LEU A 19 -13.59 -4.23 14.58
N PRO A 20 -12.70 -4.94 15.32
CA PRO A 20 -11.30 -5.12 14.93
C PRO A 20 -11.10 -5.70 13.53
N VAL A 21 -12.01 -6.57 13.06
CA VAL A 21 -11.97 -7.17 11.71
C VAL A 21 -12.05 -6.13 10.57
N ALA A 22 -12.54 -4.92 10.86
CA ALA A 22 -12.59 -3.85 9.85
C ALA A 22 -11.20 -3.42 9.35
N LEU A 23 -10.14 -3.76 10.11
CA LEU A 23 -8.75 -3.49 9.77
C LEU A 23 -8.21 -4.39 8.65
N ASP A 24 -8.84 -5.53 8.39
CA ASP A 24 -8.43 -6.48 7.34
C ASP A 24 -8.96 -6.07 5.96
N ASN A 25 -10.03 -5.27 5.91
CA ASN A 25 -10.52 -4.67 4.67
C ASN A 25 -9.68 -3.44 4.30
N ARG A 26 -8.46 -3.64 3.80
CA ARG A 26 -7.48 -2.55 3.66
C ARG A 26 -6.85 -2.54 2.27
N PRO A 27 -6.22 -1.42 1.87
CA PRO A 27 -5.33 -1.42 0.72
C PRO A 27 -4.19 -2.43 0.89
N LEU A 28 -3.65 -2.89 -0.23
CA LEU A 28 -2.43 -3.69 -0.24
C LEU A 28 -1.27 -2.90 0.37
N ARG A 29 -0.37 -3.62 1.03
CA ARG A 29 0.97 -3.16 1.35
C ARG A 29 1.81 -3.10 0.07
N PHE A 30 2.90 -2.36 0.12
CA PHE A 30 3.77 -2.17 -1.04
C PHE A 30 4.39 -3.49 -1.52
N ASP A 31 4.82 -4.33 -0.59
CA ASP A 31 5.36 -5.67 -0.87
C ASP A 31 4.28 -6.63 -1.41
N GLU A 32 3.05 -6.58 -0.87
CA GLU A 32 1.93 -7.37 -1.40
C GLU A 32 1.61 -6.97 -2.85
N TRP A 33 1.62 -5.66 -3.14
CA TRP A 33 1.42 -5.14 -4.49
C TRP A 33 2.56 -5.52 -5.43
N GLU A 34 3.79 -5.53 -4.95
CA GLU A 34 4.99 -5.85 -5.73
C GLU A 34 4.98 -7.32 -6.18
N MET A 35 4.55 -8.23 -5.31
CA MET A 35 4.39 -9.66 -5.64
C MET A 35 3.25 -9.93 -6.62
N LEU A 36 2.16 -9.17 -6.52
CA LEU A 36 0.96 -9.37 -7.36
C LEU A 36 1.06 -8.65 -8.71
N SER A 37 1.89 -7.61 -8.80
CA SER A 37 2.06 -6.87 -10.04
C SER A 37 3.08 -7.55 -10.94
N GLY A 38 2.60 -8.10 -12.06
CA GLY A 38 3.44 -8.61 -13.14
C GLY A 38 4.18 -7.50 -13.91
N GLN A 39 4.09 -7.52 -15.23
CA GLN A 39 4.73 -6.53 -16.08
C GLN A 39 4.16 -5.13 -15.83
N ARG A 40 5.06 -4.16 -15.66
CA ARG A 40 4.74 -2.77 -15.31
C ARG A 40 5.59 -1.84 -16.17
N ILE A 41 5.03 -0.68 -16.53
CA ILE A 41 5.74 0.40 -17.21
C ILE A 41 5.69 1.62 -16.29
N PHE A 42 6.84 2.03 -15.77
CA PHE A 42 6.96 3.24 -14.96
C PHE A 42 7.17 4.44 -15.89
N VAL A 43 6.34 5.48 -15.75
CA VAL A 43 6.41 6.68 -16.60
C VAL A 43 6.54 7.91 -15.70
N SER A 44 7.72 8.53 -15.73
CA SER A 44 8.01 9.75 -14.99
C SER A 44 9.10 10.55 -15.72
N ALA A 45 8.99 11.88 -15.72
CA ALA A 45 10.05 12.75 -16.21
C ALA A 45 11.29 12.73 -15.29
N THR A 46 11.10 12.36 -14.03
CA THR A 46 12.15 12.25 -13.01
C THR A 46 12.02 10.91 -12.28
N PRO A 47 12.48 9.79 -12.89
CA PRO A 47 12.34 8.48 -12.29
C PRO A 47 13.04 8.39 -10.92
N GLY A 48 12.30 7.94 -9.92
CA GLY A 48 12.80 7.69 -8.58
C GLY A 48 13.69 6.44 -8.54
N LYS A 49 14.36 6.23 -7.41
CA LYS A 49 15.28 5.09 -7.24
C LYS A 49 14.58 3.74 -7.47
N TYR A 50 13.40 3.54 -6.88
CA TYR A 50 12.63 2.30 -7.04
C TYR A 50 12.32 1.97 -8.51
N GLU A 51 11.93 2.98 -9.29
CA GLU A 51 11.57 2.79 -10.70
C GLU A 51 12.79 2.41 -11.54
N LYS A 52 13.96 2.98 -11.22
CA LYS A 52 15.24 2.63 -11.86
C LYS A 52 15.67 1.22 -11.50
N ASP A 53 15.75 0.91 -10.20
CA ASP A 53 16.15 -0.40 -9.68
C ASP A 53 15.29 -1.54 -10.27
N LYS A 54 14.00 -1.28 -10.55
CA LYS A 54 13.06 -2.26 -11.13
C LYS A 54 13.00 -2.32 -12.64
N SER A 55 13.59 -1.36 -13.33
CA SER A 55 13.66 -1.35 -14.80
C SER A 55 15.01 -1.82 -15.32
N GLU A 56 16.03 -1.88 -14.46
CA GLU A 56 17.37 -2.38 -14.76
C GLU A 56 17.56 -3.89 -14.47
N GLU A 57 16.54 -4.55 -13.91
CA GLU A 57 16.43 -6.02 -13.76
C GLU A 57 16.00 -6.67 -15.09
#